data_AF-J9UHD3-F1
#
_entry.id   AF-J9UHD3-F1
#
_cell.length_a   1.000
_cell.length_b   1.000
_cell.length_c   1.000
_cell.angle_alpha   90.00
_cell.angle_beta   90.00
_cell.angle_gamma   90.00
#
_symmetry.space_group_name_H-M   'P 1'
#
loop_
_entity.id
_entity.type
_entity.pdbx_description
1 polymer ?
#
loop_
_entity_poly.entity_id
_entity_poly.type
_entity_poly.pdbx_seq_one_letter_code
_entity_poly.pdbx_strand_id
1 'polypeptide(L)'
;MKNLLMVKFIAPIIIFLLLLFVAILIIYKPLYRGRFLNERYLELLEAKTRTESYVEELKNTIYVMGAYLESNPSLVEVVNFLTNVQKLDSGYLNLYFGDTVPYSRGGIFINSLEPFPTTYDQTSRDWYRAAVATNDIMISNPYIDYVSKNLQ
;
A
#
# COMPACT_ATOMS: atom_id res chain seq x y z
N MET A 1 -48.76 -45.83 -30.66
CA MET A 1 -48.19 -46.74 -29.62
C MET A 1 -46.66 -46.65 -29.48
N LYS A 2 -45.88 -46.65 -30.57
CA LYS A 2 -44.39 -46.54 -30.53
C LYS A 2 -43.85 -45.37 -29.68
N ASN A 3 -44.40 -44.17 -29.87
CA ASN A 3 -43.96 -42.97 -29.14
C ASN A 3 -44.20 -43.05 -27.62
N LEU A 4 -45.26 -43.76 -27.19
CA LEU A 4 -45.58 -43.93 -25.78
C LEU A 4 -44.61 -44.90 -25.08
N LEU A 5 -44.19 -45.97 -25.78
CA LEU A 5 -43.15 -46.87 -25.29
C LEU A 5 -41.79 -46.16 -25.20
N MET A 6 -41.45 -45.35 -26.20
CA MET A 6 -40.20 -44.59 -26.23
C MET A 6 -40.11 -43.61 -25.05
N VAL A 7 -41.20 -42.88 -24.77
CA VAL A 7 -41.25 -41.94 -23.63
C VAL A 7 -41.12 -42.67 -22.30
N LYS A 8 -41.78 -43.82 -22.11
CA LYS A 8 -41.66 -44.62 -20.88
C LYS A 8 -40.25 -45.17 -20.64
N PHE A 9 -39.48 -45.37 -21.70
CA PHE A 9 -38.08 -45.82 -21.60
C PHE A 9 -37.10 -44.66 -21.36
N ILE A 10 -37.33 -43.50 -21.98
CA ILE A 10 -36.42 -42.34 -21.91
C ILE A 10 -36.65 -41.51 -20.63
N ALA A 11 -37.89 -41.36 -20.18
CA ALA A 11 -38.22 -40.51 -19.03
C ALA A 11 -37.48 -40.87 -17.72
N PRO A 12 -37.32 -42.15 -17.33
CA PRO A 12 -36.56 -42.51 -16.13
C PRO A 12 -35.09 -42.10 -16.21
N ILE A 13 -34.48 -42.20 -17.40
CA ILE A 13 -33.08 -41.81 -17.64
C ILE A 13 -32.94 -40.29 -17.49
N ILE A 14 -33.86 -39.52 -18.08
CA ILE A 14 -33.86 -38.06 -17.93
C ILE A 14 -34.01 -37.67 -16.45
N ILE A 15 -34.96 -38.26 -15.73
CA ILE A 15 -35.19 -37.99 -14.31
C ILE A 15 -33.93 -38.31 -13.48
N PHE A 16 -33.29 -39.45 -13.74
CA PHE A 16 -32.05 -39.84 -13.07
C PHE A 16 -30.93 -38.83 -13.32
N LEU A 17 -30.71 -38.41 -14.57
CA LEU A 17 -29.71 -37.41 -14.91
C LEU A 17 -29.98 -36.06 -14.23
N LEU A 18 -31.26 -35.66 -14.14
CA LEU A 18 -31.67 -34.42 -13.48
C LEU A 18 -31.40 -34.47 -11.97
N LEU A 19 -31.70 -35.59 -11.32
CA LEU A 19 -31.38 -35.81 -9.90
C LEU A 19 -29.87 -35.77 -9.65
N LEU A 20 -29.09 -36.40 -10.54
CA LEU A 20 -27.63 -36.43 -10.45
C LEU A 20 -27.04 -35.01 -10.61
N PHE A 21 -27.56 -34.23 -11.56
CA PHE A 21 -27.20 -32.83 -11.73
C PHE A 21 -27.49 -31.98 -10.49
N VAL A 22 -28.69 -32.13 -9.90
CA VAL A 22 -29.05 -31.42 -8.66
C VAL A 22 -28.15 -31.83 -7.50
N ALA A 23 -27.85 -33.12 -7.35
CA ALA A 23 -26.94 -33.62 -6.31
C ALA A 23 -25.53 -33.03 -6.47
N ILE A 24 -25.00 -32.97 -7.70
CA ILE A 24 -23.72 -32.31 -7.99
C ILE A 24 -23.77 -30.84 -7.62
N LEU A 25 -24.84 -30.11 -7.97
CA LEU A 25 -24.96 -28.70 -7.61
C LEU A 25 -24.97 -28.47 -6.09
N ILE A 26 -25.70 -29.30 -5.34
CA ILE A 26 -25.79 -29.21 -3.89
C ILE A 26 -24.44 -29.47 -3.23
N ILE A 27 -23.67 -30.45 -3.72
CA ILE A 27 -22.37 -30.82 -3.15
C ILE A 27 -21.25 -29.89 -3.61
N TYR A 28 -21.20 -29.58 -4.90
CA TYR A 28 -20.08 -28.86 -5.50
C TYR A 28 -20.10 -27.37 -5.16
N LYS A 29 -21.28 -26.74 -5.12
CA LYS A 29 -21.42 -25.31 -4.81
C LYS A 29 -20.79 -24.89 -3.47
N PRO A 30 -21.05 -25.55 -2.33
CA PRO A 30 -20.42 -25.19 -1.07
C PRO A 30 -18.91 -25.49 -1.07
N LEU A 31 -18.48 -26.59 -1.68
CA LEU A 31 -17.05 -26.94 -1.79
C LEU A 31 -16.27 -25.91 -2.60
N TYR A 32 -16.80 -25.52 -3.77
CA TYR A 32 -16.21 -24.51 -4.62
C TYR A 32 -16.16 -23.15 -3.92
N ARG A 33 -17.26 -22.74 -3.27
CA ARG A 33 -17.29 -21.49 -2.50
C ARG A 33 -16.24 -21.48 -1.39
N GLY A 34 -16.08 -22.58 -0.66
CA GLY A 34 -15.06 -22.71 0.38
C GLY A 34 -13.64 -22.55 -0.18
N ARG A 35 -13.33 -23.24 -1.27
CA ARG A 35 -12.03 -23.12 -1.96
C ARG A 35 -11.77 -21.71 -2.47
N PHE A 36 -12.74 -21.14 -3.17
CA PHE A 36 -12.65 -19.78 -3.71
C PHE A 36 -12.39 -18.74 -2.60
N LEU A 37 -13.12 -18.81 -1.49
CA LEU A 37 -12.92 -17.88 -0.37
C LEU A 37 -11.55 -18.07 0.29
N ASN A 38 -11.07 -19.31 0.42
CA ASN A 38 -9.76 -19.60 0.97
C ASN A 38 -8.63 -19.09 0.07
N GLU A 39 -8.74 -19.30 -1.24
CA GLU A 39 -7.79 -18.76 -2.23
C GLU A 39 -7.72 -17.23 -2.15
N ARG A 40 -8.87 -16.55 -2.14
CA ARG A 40 -8.92 -15.08 -1.97
C ARG A 40 -8.35 -14.61 -0.64
N TYR A 41 -8.59 -15.36 0.43
CA TYR A 41 -8.02 -15.04 1.73
C TYR A 41 -6.49 -15.13 1.72
N LEU A 42 -5.92 -16.17 1.09
CA LEU A 42 -4.48 -16.32 0.97
C LEU A 42 -3.85 -15.22 0.11
N GLU A 43 -4.49 -14.86 -1.01
CA GLU A 43 -4.07 -13.72 -1.85
C GLU A 43 -4.06 -12.40 -1.05
N LEU A 44 -5.12 -12.16 -0.26
CA LEU A 44 -5.20 -10.98 0.60
C LEU A 44 -4.12 -10.98 1.69
N LEU A 45 -3.83 -12.14 2.28
CA LEU A 45 -2.79 -12.27 3.29
C LEU A 45 -1.40 -12.03 2.70
N GLU A 46 -1.14 -12.53 1.49
CA GLU A 46 0.11 -12.28 0.77
C GLU A 46 0.26 -10.79 0.44
N ALA A 47 -0.79 -10.16 -0.08
CA ALA A 47 -0.80 -8.73 -0.39
C ALA A 47 -0.56 -7.88 0.87
N LYS A 48 -1.26 -8.19 1.98
CA LYS A 48 -1.06 -7.54 3.29
C LYS A 48 0.40 -7.67 3.74
N THR A 49 0.94 -8.89 3.72
CA THR A 49 2.31 -9.15 4.17
C THR A 49 3.32 -8.38 3.33
N ARG A 50 3.13 -8.34 2.00
CA ARG A 50 3.99 -7.58 1.09
C ARG A 50 3.95 -6.09 1.40
N THR A 51 2.76 -5.53 1.62
CA THR A 51 2.59 -4.12 1.99
C THR A 51 3.21 -3.81 3.35
N GLU A 52 3.00 -4.65 4.36
CA GLU A 52 3.58 -4.47 5.70
C GLU A 52 5.11 -4.51 5.64
N SER A 53 5.69 -5.47 4.94
CA SER A 53 7.15 -5.55 4.74
C SER A 53 7.71 -4.32 4.02
N TYR A 54 7.00 -3.83 3.00
CA TYR A 54 7.40 -2.62 2.29
C TYR A 54 7.37 -1.40 3.21
N VAL A 55 6.29 -1.20 3.97
CA VAL A 55 6.17 -0.11 4.95
C VAL A 55 7.27 -0.19 6.03
N GLU A 56 7.61 -1.40 6.47
CA GLU A 56 8.68 -1.61 7.46
C GLU A 56 10.06 -1.23 6.92
N GLU A 57 10.32 -1.51 5.64
CA GLU A 57 11.54 -1.04 4.95
C GLU A 57 11.63 0.49 4.91
N LEU A 58 10.51 1.17 4.63
CA LEU A 58 10.44 2.64 4.67
C LEU A 58 10.73 3.16 6.09
N LYS A 59 10.13 2.54 7.12
CA LYS A 59 10.37 2.90 8.52
C LYS A 59 11.82 2.71 8.93
N ASN A 60 12.44 1.60 8.55
CA ASN A 60 13.85 1.34 8.83
C ASN A 60 14.76 2.40 8.19
N THR A 61 14.44 2.85 6.98
CA THR A 61 15.18 3.94 6.34
C THR A 61 15.06 5.25 7.14
N ILE A 62 13.85 5.58 7.62
CA ILE A 62 13.61 6.77 8.47
C ILE A 62 14.34 6.64 9.82
N TYR A 63 14.38 5.45 10.44
CA TYR A 63 15.14 5.23 11.66
C TYR A 63 16.65 5.44 11.45
N VAL A 64 17.21 4.92 10.36
CA VAL A 64 18.61 5.13 10.01
C VAL A 64 18.88 6.62 9.74
N MET A 65 17.97 7.32 9.07
CA MET A 65 18.02 8.78 8.90
C MET A 65 18.04 9.52 10.24
N GLY A 66 17.13 9.18 11.15
CA GLY A 66 17.05 9.79 12.47
C GLY A 66 18.34 9.61 13.26
N ALA A 67 18.84 8.37 13.35
CA ALA A 67 20.10 8.07 14.02
C ALA A 67 21.30 8.78 13.37
N TYR A 68 21.30 8.91 12.04
CA TYR A 68 22.33 9.67 11.33
C TYR A 68 22.28 11.15 11.70
N LEU A 69 21.10 11.76 11.77
CA LEU A 69 20.93 13.16 12.15
C LEU A 69 21.34 13.43 13.60
N GLU A 70 21.09 12.48 14.52
CA GLU A 70 21.54 12.55 15.92
C GLU A 70 23.07 12.57 16.06
N SER A 71 23.80 12.07 15.06
CA SER A 71 25.28 12.17 15.04
C SER A 71 25.79 13.58 14.74
N ASN A 72 24.90 14.55 14.53
CA ASN A 72 25.19 15.94 14.17
C ASN A 72 26.03 16.10 12.88
N PRO A 73 25.59 15.52 11.75
CA PRO A 73 26.27 15.68 10.48
C PRO A 73 26.17 17.13 9.99
N SER A 74 27.12 17.53 9.16
CA SER A 74 27.04 18.80 8.44
C SER A 74 25.87 18.79 7.43
N LEU A 75 25.43 19.98 7.00
CA LEU A 75 24.36 20.11 6.02
C LEU A 75 24.68 19.40 4.69
N VAL A 76 25.96 19.45 4.28
CA VAL A 76 26.46 18.79 3.07
C VAL A 76 26.34 17.28 3.20
N GLU A 77 26.67 16.74 4.37
CA GLU A 77 26.54 15.33 4.70
C GLU A 77 25.07 14.87 4.69
N VAL A 78 24.14 15.67 5.23
CA VAL A 78 22.69 15.40 5.14
C VAL A 78 22.21 15.36 3.69
N VAL A 79 22.59 16.35 2.87
CA VAL A 79 22.23 16.38 1.44
C VAL A 79 22.75 15.15 0.71
N ASN A 80 24.01 14.78 0.96
CA ASN A 80 24.62 13.59 0.36
C ASN A 80 23.89 12.31 0.79
N PHE A 81 23.52 12.21 2.07
CA PHE A 81 22.75 11.09 2.59
C PHE A 81 21.40 10.97 1.86
N LEU A 82 20.59 12.05 1.82
CA LEU A 82 19.29 12.05 1.16
C LEU A 82 19.41 11.67 -0.33
N THR A 83 20.41 12.22 -1.02
CA THR A 83 20.67 11.93 -2.44
C THR A 83 21.06 10.46 -2.64
N ASN A 84 21.86 9.89 -1.75
CA ASN A 84 22.27 8.49 -1.84
C ASN A 84 21.09 7.54 -1.59
N VAL A 85 20.22 7.84 -0.62
CA VAL A 85 19.01 7.03 -0.38
C VAL A 85 18.07 7.08 -1.58
N GLN A 86 17.89 8.25 -2.20
CA GLN A 86 17.05 8.36 -3.39
C GLN A 86 17.61 7.57 -4.60
N LYS A 87 18.94 7.48 -4.74
CA LYS A 87 19.60 6.72 -5.81
C LYS A 87 19.49 5.20 -5.66
N LEU A 88 19.16 4.69 -4.48
CA LEU A 88 19.03 3.25 -4.23
C LEU A 88 17.73 2.63 -4.78
N ASP A 89 17.02 3.33 -5.67
CA ASP A 89 15.77 2.91 -6.33
C ASP A 89 14.72 2.36 -5.34
N SER A 90 14.51 3.12 -4.27
CA SER A 90 13.83 2.69 -3.04
C SER A 90 12.32 2.96 -3.03
N GLY A 91 11.74 3.33 -4.18
CA GLY A 91 10.31 3.62 -4.31
C GLY A 91 9.84 4.91 -3.61
N TYR A 92 10.76 5.74 -3.10
CA TYR A 92 10.40 7.09 -2.61
C TYR A 92 10.21 8.04 -3.78
N LEU A 93 9.13 8.81 -3.74
CA LEU A 93 8.94 9.91 -4.69
C LEU A 93 9.87 11.08 -4.36
N ASN A 94 9.98 11.46 -3.09
CA ASN A 94 10.87 12.53 -2.63
C ASN A 94 11.24 12.30 -1.15
N LEU A 95 12.44 12.73 -0.79
CA LEU A 95 12.97 12.69 0.57
C LEU A 95 13.28 14.11 1.02
N TYR A 96 12.82 14.46 2.22
CA TYR A 96 12.89 15.82 2.75
C TYR A 96 13.48 15.82 4.14
N PHE A 97 14.20 16.90 4.45
CA PHE A 97 14.57 17.27 5.82
C PHE A 97 14.10 18.70 6.06
N GLY A 98 13.35 18.91 7.15
CA GLY A 98 12.89 20.23 7.56
C GLY A 98 13.09 20.39 9.05
N ASP A 99 13.66 21.52 9.47
CA ASP A 99 13.80 21.84 10.88
C ASP A 99 12.46 22.36 11.47
N THR A 100 12.52 22.84 12.71
CA THR A 100 11.36 23.36 13.47
C THR A 100 10.98 24.79 13.09
N VAL A 101 11.79 25.47 12.29
CA VAL A 101 11.53 26.83 11.82
C VAL A 101 11.02 26.74 10.38
N PRO A 102 9.86 27.33 10.04
CA PRO A 102 9.39 27.35 8.65
C PRO A 102 10.45 27.90 7.69
N TYR A 103 10.55 27.31 6.50
CA TYR A 103 11.46 27.81 5.47
C TYR A 103 11.15 29.28 5.11
N SER A 104 9.86 29.64 5.09
CA SER A 104 9.35 31.01 4.99
C SER A 104 9.83 31.99 6.06
N ARG A 105 10.39 31.49 7.17
CA ARG A 105 10.94 32.29 8.27
C ARG A 105 12.46 32.12 8.41
N GLY A 106 13.13 31.59 7.40
CA GLY A 106 14.58 31.40 7.38
C GLY A 106 15.06 30.10 8.02
N GLY A 107 14.16 29.14 8.27
CA GLY A 107 14.55 27.78 8.66
C GLY A 107 15.15 26.97 7.53
N ILE A 108 15.57 25.75 7.82
CA ILE A 108 16.20 24.85 6.85
C ILE A 108 15.14 23.89 6.30
N PHE A 109 15.05 23.84 4.97
CA PHE A 109 14.28 22.82 4.25
C PHE A 109 15.06 22.30 3.05
N ILE A 110 15.41 21.02 3.08
CA ILE A 110 16.18 20.31 2.07
C ILE A 110 15.28 19.25 1.46
N ASN A 111 15.39 19.03 0.15
CA ASN A 111 14.69 17.94 -0.52
C ASN A 111 15.50 17.34 -1.66
N SER A 112 15.03 16.21 -2.16
CA SER A 112 15.76 15.40 -3.12
C SER A 112 15.29 15.58 -4.58
N LEU A 113 14.18 16.27 -4.85
CA LEU A 113 13.68 16.52 -6.22
C LEU A 113 14.04 17.91 -6.75
N GLU A 114 13.45 18.96 -6.20
CA GLU A 114 13.54 20.34 -6.72
C GLU A 114 13.49 21.35 -5.58
N PRO A 115 14.27 22.45 -5.64
CA PRO A 115 14.25 23.45 -4.58
C PRO A 115 12.85 24.06 -4.42
N PHE A 116 12.30 23.97 -3.21
CA PHE A 116 11.03 24.60 -2.87
C PHE A 116 11.19 26.12 -2.82
N PRO A 117 10.12 26.90 -3.07
CA PRO A 117 10.19 28.35 -2.90
C PRO A 117 10.45 28.70 -1.44
N THR A 118 11.17 29.80 -1.22
CA THR A 118 11.45 30.30 0.13
C THR A 118 10.19 30.62 0.92
N THR A 119 9.04 30.82 0.27
CA THR A 119 7.74 31.03 0.93
C THR A 119 7.09 29.76 1.46
N TYR A 120 7.70 28.58 1.24
CA TYR A 120 7.13 27.32 1.70
C TYR A 120 7.15 27.20 3.23
N ASP A 121 6.12 26.59 3.80
CA ASP A 121 6.02 26.33 5.23
C ASP A 121 5.75 24.84 5.47
N GLN A 122 6.83 24.09 5.73
CA GLN A 122 6.77 22.67 6.04
C GLN A 122 6.03 22.39 7.35
N THR A 123 6.06 23.32 8.31
CA THR A 123 5.45 23.13 9.64
C THR A 123 3.92 23.18 9.61
N SER A 124 3.37 23.81 8.57
CA SER A 124 1.94 23.86 8.30
C SER A 124 1.38 22.59 7.66
N ARG A 125 2.24 21.65 7.24
CA ARG A 125 1.83 20.46 6.48
C ARG A 125 1.31 19.36 7.42
N ASP A 126 0.33 18.61 6.93
CA ASP A 126 -0.30 17.53 7.72
C ASP A 126 0.69 16.48 8.18
N TRP A 127 1.57 16.03 7.27
CA TRP A 127 2.62 15.06 7.58
C TRP A 127 3.57 15.57 8.67
N TYR A 128 3.91 16.87 8.68
CA TYR A 128 4.78 17.46 9.69
C TYR A 128 4.08 17.54 11.05
N ARG A 129 2.88 18.12 11.09
CA ARG A 129 2.11 18.26 12.32
C ARG A 129 1.80 16.91 12.97
N ALA A 130 1.47 15.91 12.16
CA ALA A 130 1.15 14.58 12.64
C ALA A 130 2.38 13.90 13.25
N ALA A 131 3.54 13.96 12.59
CA ALA A 131 4.79 13.41 13.13
C ALA A 131 5.24 14.09 14.43
N VAL A 132 5.10 15.42 14.52
CA VAL A 132 5.42 16.17 15.76
C VAL A 132 4.46 15.80 16.90
N ALA A 133 3.19 15.59 16.61
CA ALA A 133 2.19 15.22 17.63
C ALA A 133 2.42 13.81 18.20
N THR A 134 2.92 12.87 17.39
CA THR A 134 3.18 11.48 17.82
C THR A 134 4.57 11.29 18.42
N ASN A 135 5.53 12.16 18.09
CA ASN A 135 6.95 11.98 18.40
C ASN A 135 7.48 10.59 17.96
N ASP A 136 6.95 10.11 16.83
CA ASP A 136 7.23 8.80 16.24
C ASP A 136 7.00 8.89 14.72
N ILE A 137 7.43 7.88 13.98
CA ILE A 137 7.21 7.77 12.53
C ILE A 137 5.71 7.68 12.25
N MET A 138 5.20 8.69 11.54
CA MET A 138 3.81 8.79 11.16
C MET A 138 3.62 8.58 9.65
N ILE A 139 2.59 7.79 9.30
CA ILE A 139 2.11 7.64 7.93
C ILE A 139 0.83 8.44 7.81
N SER A 140 0.85 9.53 7.04
CA SER A 140 -0.32 10.36 6.83
C SER A 140 -1.35 9.67 5.94
N ASN A 141 -2.61 10.11 6.02
CA ASN A 141 -3.56 9.85 4.96
C ASN A 141 -3.06 10.45 3.63
N PRO A 142 -3.57 9.96 2.48
CA PRO A 142 -3.25 10.55 1.19
C PRO A 142 -3.55 12.04 1.14
N TYR A 143 -2.66 12.83 0.54
CA TYR A 143 -2.75 14.29 0.46
C TYR A 143 -2.29 14.81 -0.89
N ILE A 144 -2.71 16.04 -1.23
CA ILE A 144 -2.23 16.70 -2.44
C ILE A 144 -0.84 17.24 -2.18
N ASP A 145 0.15 16.66 -2.86
CA ASP A 145 1.52 17.08 -2.72
C ASP A 145 1.79 18.45 -3.33
N TYR A 146 2.71 19.16 -2.70
CA TYR A 146 3.08 20.50 -3.10
C TYR A 146 3.82 20.52 -4.45
N VAL A 147 4.66 19.53 -4.76
CA VAL A 147 5.48 19.52 -5.98
C VAL A 147 4.69 18.89 -7.12
N SER A 148 4.23 17.64 -6.93
CA SER A 148 3.58 16.88 -8.00
C SER A 148 2.18 17.38 -8.34
N LYS A 149 1.54 18.13 -7.43
CA LYS A 149 0.14 18.58 -7.52
C LYS A 149 -0.87 17.43 -7.67
N ASN A 150 -0.44 16.19 -7.43
CA ASN A 150 -1.24 14.99 -7.49
C ASN A 150 -1.55 14.48 -6.08
N LEU A 151 -2.60 13.66 -5.97
CA LEU A 151 -2.87 12.89 -4.76
C LEU A 151 -1.75 11.86 -4.57
N GLN A 152 -1.11 11.90 -3.40
CA GLN A 152 -0.12 10.93 -2.95
C GLN A 152 -0.67 10.18 -1.75
#